data_AF-A0ABD5I7J9-F1
#
_entry.id   AF-A0ABD5I7J9-F1
#
_cell.length_a   1.000
_cell.length_b   1.000
_cell.length_c   1.000
_cell.angle_alpha   90.00
_cell.angle_beta   90.00
_cell.angle_gamma   90.00
#
_symmetry.space_group_name_H-M   'P 1'
#
loop_
_entity.id
_entity.type
_entity.pdbx_description
1 polymer ?
#
loop_
_entity_poly.entity_id
_entity_poly.type
_entity_poly.pdbx_seq_one_letter_code
_entity_poly.pdbx_strand_id
1 'polypeptide(L)'
;MSNSEASKPRQKNTAEMKSNAGTSIYNTATASGNFLRIPIELNHYQWIDGFKIEMFILFGIIANKYNPKYGYAFPTHYQLMAEYNKSINVLRSHIRKLVEVGLLSVQTANTGNNHCYVPHEPLMQEEFFKKFPCAKRNYDKKMKWIEVRERKDHGKLRELHDKFGEVAKRKAAESHEDPEELSF
;
A
#
# COMPACT_ATOMS: atom_id res chain seq x y z
N MET A 1 -18.01 -34.49 -31.37
CA MET A 1 -18.29 -34.38 -29.93
C MET A 1 -17.05 -33.81 -29.27
N SER A 2 -17.10 -32.56 -28.83
CA SER A 2 -15.97 -31.84 -28.24
C SER A 2 -16.05 -31.99 -26.72
N ASN A 3 -15.08 -32.69 -26.12
CA ASN A 3 -14.91 -32.70 -24.67
C ASN A 3 -14.12 -31.46 -24.27
N SER A 4 -14.81 -30.49 -23.69
CA SER A 4 -14.19 -29.40 -22.94
C SER A 4 -13.72 -29.95 -21.59
N GLU A 5 -12.42 -30.26 -21.46
CA GLU A 5 -11.83 -30.49 -20.15
C GLU A 5 -11.84 -29.18 -19.35
N ALA A 6 -12.72 -29.10 -18.36
CA ALA A 6 -12.77 -27.99 -17.43
C ALA A 6 -11.46 -27.92 -16.63
N SER A 7 -10.73 -26.81 -16.74
CA SER A 7 -9.50 -26.59 -15.97
C SER A 7 -9.80 -26.63 -14.47
N LYS A 8 -9.13 -27.53 -13.73
CA LYS A 8 -9.26 -27.58 -12.27
C LYS A 8 -8.86 -26.24 -11.64
N PRO A 9 -9.64 -25.73 -10.66
CA PRO A 9 -9.30 -24.48 -9.98
C PRO A 9 -7.98 -24.63 -9.21
N ARG A 10 -7.11 -23.61 -9.27
CA ARG A 10 -5.87 -23.55 -8.49
C ARG A 10 -6.19 -23.72 -6.99
N GLN A 11 -5.64 -24.77 -6.37
CA GLN A 11 -5.68 -24.92 -4.92
C GLN A 11 -4.94 -23.77 -4.25
N LYS A 12 -5.56 -23.15 -3.24
CA LYS A 12 -4.95 -22.09 -2.43
C LYS A 12 -4.12 -22.74 -1.32
N ASN A 13 -2.85 -22.37 -1.20
CA ASN A 13 -1.93 -22.85 -0.17
C ASN A 13 -2.03 -22.08 1.16
N THR A 14 -3.22 -21.59 1.50
CA THR A 14 -3.42 -20.64 2.62
C THR A 14 -3.03 -21.21 3.99
N ALA A 15 -3.10 -22.54 4.17
CA ALA A 15 -2.69 -23.19 5.41
C ALA A 15 -1.16 -23.15 5.62
N GLU A 16 -0.39 -23.31 4.55
CA GLU A 16 1.09 -23.29 4.56
C GLU A 16 1.65 -21.87 4.76
N MET A 17 0.85 -20.83 4.46
CA MET A 17 1.24 -19.42 4.57
C MET A 17 1.09 -18.84 5.98
N LYS A 18 0.49 -19.57 6.93
CA LYS A 18 0.27 -19.05 8.29
C LYS A 18 1.55 -19.21 9.10
N SER A 19 2.23 -18.09 9.35
CA SER A 19 3.36 -18.02 10.27
C SER A 19 3.16 -16.89 11.28
N ASN A 20 3.78 -17.03 12.45
CA ASN A 20 3.96 -15.92 13.37
C ASN A 20 5.20 -15.12 12.95
N ALA A 21 5.20 -13.81 13.21
CA ALA A 21 6.38 -12.99 13.02
C ALA A 21 7.50 -13.48 13.96
N GLY A 22 8.47 -14.21 13.40
CA GLY A 22 9.61 -14.78 14.15
C GLY A 22 10.98 -14.28 13.68
N THR A 23 11.02 -13.40 12.69
CA THR A 23 12.26 -12.78 12.19
C THR A 23 12.65 -11.58 13.03
N SER A 24 13.92 -11.16 12.95
CA SER A 24 14.38 -9.93 13.59
C SER A 24 13.61 -8.70 13.09
N ILE A 25 13.50 -7.70 13.95
CA ILE A 25 12.87 -6.42 13.61
C ILE A 25 13.69 -5.77 12.49
N TYR A 26 13.01 -5.42 11.39
CA TYR A 26 13.62 -4.70 10.30
C TYR A 26 13.84 -3.23 10.69
N ASN A 27 15.10 -2.83 10.88
CA ASN A 27 15.48 -1.46 11.20
C ASN A 27 16.03 -0.78 9.94
N THR A 28 15.28 0.17 9.39
CA THR A 28 15.67 0.92 8.19
C THR A 28 16.95 1.73 8.37
N ALA A 29 17.31 2.11 9.59
CA ALA A 29 18.53 2.89 9.86
C ALA A 29 19.81 2.03 9.76
N THR A 30 19.70 0.72 9.94
CA THR A 30 20.85 -0.22 9.92
C THR A 30 20.72 -1.30 8.85
N ALA A 31 19.70 -1.22 8.00
CA ALA A 31 19.45 -2.21 6.95
C ALA A 31 20.57 -2.18 5.90
N SER A 32 21.09 -3.36 5.55
CA SER A 32 21.99 -3.56 4.42
C SER A 32 21.23 -4.20 3.25
N GLY A 33 21.61 -3.85 2.02
CA GLY A 33 21.02 -4.42 0.81
C GLY A 33 20.68 -3.38 -0.26
N ASN A 34 20.05 -3.86 -1.35
CA ASN A 34 19.59 -3.02 -2.44
C ASN A 34 18.14 -2.57 -2.16
N PHE A 35 17.91 -1.26 -2.23
CA PHE A 35 16.60 -0.67 -1.99
C PHE A 35 15.95 -0.27 -3.31
N LEU A 36 14.66 -0.54 -3.44
CA LEU A 36 13.87 0.07 -4.50
C LEU A 36 13.60 1.52 -4.12
N ARG A 37 14.20 2.46 -4.85
CA ARG A 37 13.94 3.90 -4.62
C ARG A 37 12.58 4.25 -5.22
N ILE A 38 11.65 4.68 -4.37
CA ILE A 38 10.30 5.09 -4.76
C ILE A 38 10.04 6.47 -4.15
N PRO A 39 9.67 7.50 -4.94
CA PRO A 39 9.31 8.82 -4.41
C PRO A 39 8.03 8.74 -3.57
N ILE A 40 8.02 9.46 -2.45
CA ILE A 40 6.88 9.44 -1.52
C ILE A 40 5.66 10.17 -2.11
N GLU A 41 5.88 11.09 -3.04
CA GLU A 41 4.89 11.87 -3.77
C GLU A 41 3.95 10.99 -4.62
N LEU A 42 4.34 9.74 -4.92
CA LEU A 42 3.41 8.76 -5.51
C LEU A 42 2.17 8.52 -4.64
N ASN A 43 2.24 8.76 -3.32
CA ASN A 43 1.10 8.66 -2.43
C ASN A 43 -0.05 9.58 -2.85
N HIS A 44 0.19 10.68 -3.56
CA HIS A 44 -0.89 11.54 -4.05
C HIS A 44 -1.76 10.80 -5.10
N TYR A 45 -1.13 9.97 -5.92
CA TYR A 45 -1.79 9.26 -7.02
C TYR A 45 -2.74 8.16 -6.55
N GLN A 46 -2.67 7.72 -5.28
CA GLN A 46 -3.62 6.74 -4.71
C GLN A 46 -5.08 7.23 -4.75
N TRP A 47 -5.29 8.54 -4.89
CA TRP A 47 -6.62 9.15 -4.94
C TRP A 47 -7.23 9.19 -6.36
N ILE A 48 -6.47 8.79 -7.38
CA ILE A 48 -6.99 8.64 -8.75
C ILE A 48 -7.69 7.29 -8.88
N ASP A 49 -8.91 7.32 -9.42
CA ASP A 49 -9.67 6.10 -9.65
C ASP A 49 -8.93 5.13 -10.57
N GLY A 50 -8.89 3.86 -10.14
CA GLY A 50 -8.18 2.79 -10.83
C GLY A 50 -6.66 2.81 -10.66
N PHE A 51 -6.08 3.80 -9.99
CA PHE A 51 -4.68 3.78 -9.62
C PHE A 51 -4.47 2.89 -8.39
N LYS A 52 -3.56 1.92 -8.49
CA LYS A 52 -3.34 0.91 -7.44
C LYS A 52 -1.94 1.05 -6.84
N ILE A 53 -1.79 0.67 -5.58
CA ILE A 53 -0.48 0.62 -4.89
C ILE A 53 0.52 -0.23 -5.68
N GLU A 54 0.07 -1.31 -6.32
CA GLU A 54 0.93 -2.13 -7.16
C GLU A 54 1.60 -1.31 -8.28
N MET A 55 0.98 -0.24 -8.79
CA MET A 55 1.57 0.61 -9.82
C MET A 55 2.76 1.41 -9.29
N PHE A 56 2.85 1.65 -7.98
CA PHE A 56 3.98 2.31 -7.34
C PHE A 56 5.23 1.44 -7.45
N ILE A 57 5.05 0.13 -7.20
CA ILE A 57 6.11 -0.86 -7.33
C ILE A 57 6.56 -0.97 -8.79
N LEU A 58 5.63 -1.01 -9.75
CA LEU A 58 5.98 -1.03 -11.17
C LEU A 58 6.77 0.22 -11.58
N PHE A 59 6.33 1.40 -11.15
CA PHE A 59 7.07 2.65 -11.36
C PHE A 59 8.48 2.56 -10.77
N GLY A 60 8.61 2.09 -9.51
CA GLY A 60 9.89 1.88 -8.87
C GLY A 60 10.81 0.95 -9.65
N ILE A 61 10.31 -0.21 -10.09
CA ILE A 61 11.07 -1.18 -10.90
C ILE A 61 11.63 -0.52 -12.17
N ILE A 62 10.79 0.25 -12.89
CA ILE A 62 11.20 0.93 -14.12
C ILE A 62 12.20 2.05 -13.80
N ALA A 63 11.91 2.88 -12.79
CA ALA A 63 12.73 4.03 -12.43
C ALA A 63 14.13 3.63 -11.95
N ASN A 64 14.26 2.54 -11.19
CA ASN A 64 15.56 2.05 -10.73
C ASN A 64 16.40 1.41 -11.87
N LYS A 65 15.80 1.15 -13.03
CA LYS A 65 16.49 0.71 -14.25
C LYS A 65 16.80 1.87 -15.21
N TYR A 66 16.50 3.11 -14.82
CA TYR A 66 16.78 4.28 -15.64
C TYR A 66 18.28 4.41 -15.90
N ASN A 67 18.65 4.53 -17.17
CA ASN A 67 20.04 4.74 -17.56
C ASN A 67 20.26 6.22 -17.89
N PRO A 68 21.01 6.98 -17.07
CA PRO A 68 21.21 8.41 -17.30
C PRO A 68 21.99 8.71 -18.59
N LYS A 69 22.82 7.79 -19.08
CA LYS A 69 23.53 7.94 -20.36
C LYS A 69 22.57 7.92 -21.55
N TYR A 70 21.50 7.13 -21.47
CA TYR A 70 20.56 6.96 -22.58
C TYR A 70 19.28 7.79 -22.42
N GLY A 71 18.97 8.23 -21.20
CA GLY A 71 17.76 8.99 -20.91
C GLY A 71 16.49 8.14 -20.79
N TYR A 72 16.62 6.83 -20.65
CA TYR A 72 15.49 5.90 -20.51
C TYR A 72 15.89 4.57 -19.84
N ALA A 73 14.89 3.86 -19.35
CA ALA A 73 14.97 2.44 -19.00
C ALA A 73 14.47 1.60 -20.18
N PHE A 74 15.06 0.44 -20.44
CA PHE A 74 14.65 -0.44 -21.55
C PHE A 74 14.43 -1.92 -21.14
N PRO A 75 13.83 -2.22 -19.97
CA PRO A 75 13.48 -3.59 -19.64
C PRO A 75 12.44 -4.14 -20.62
N THR A 76 12.60 -5.39 -21.02
CA THR A 76 11.58 -6.09 -21.80
C THR A 76 10.33 -6.32 -20.96
N HIS A 77 9.18 -6.53 -21.60
CA HIS A 77 7.98 -6.92 -20.88
C HIS A 77 8.17 -8.22 -20.07
N TYR A 78 8.99 -9.15 -20.53
CA TYR A 78 9.26 -10.40 -19.79
C TYR A 78 10.05 -10.16 -18.51
N GLN A 79 11.06 -9.27 -18.55
CA GLN A 79 11.79 -8.86 -17.34
C GLN A 79 10.86 -8.15 -16.37
N LEU A 80 10.02 -7.24 -16.86
CA LEU A 80 9.03 -6.56 -16.05
C LEU A 80 8.02 -7.56 -15.45
N MET A 81 7.55 -8.55 -16.19
CA MET A 81 6.64 -9.58 -15.66
C MET A 81 7.30 -10.42 -14.57
N ALA A 82 8.58 -10.78 -14.72
CA ALA A 82 9.31 -11.55 -13.73
C ALA A 82 9.47 -10.78 -12.41
N GLU A 83 9.87 -9.50 -12.48
CA GLU A 83 10.09 -8.67 -11.29
C GLU A 83 8.78 -8.16 -10.67
N TYR A 84 7.82 -7.78 -11.51
CA TYR A 84 6.52 -7.25 -11.06
C TYR A 84 5.54 -8.35 -10.64
N ASN A 85 5.78 -9.59 -11.07
CA ASN A 85 4.97 -10.76 -10.81
C ASN A 85 3.48 -10.56 -11.18
N LYS A 86 3.25 -10.06 -12.40
CA LYS A 86 1.90 -9.87 -12.97
C LYS A 86 1.81 -10.43 -14.38
N SER A 87 0.60 -10.80 -14.78
CA SER A 87 0.33 -11.21 -16.17
C SER A 87 0.57 -10.05 -17.14
N ILE A 88 0.85 -10.38 -18.40
CA ILE A 88 1.12 -9.38 -19.45
C ILE A 88 -0.02 -8.36 -19.60
N ASN A 89 -1.28 -8.79 -19.43
CA ASN A 89 -2.44 -7.91 -19.55
C ASN A 89 -2.50 -6.88 -18.41
N VAL A 90 -2.22 -7.31 -17.18
CA VAL A 90 -2.15 -6.42 -16.02
C VAL A 90 -0.97 -5.46 -16.15
N LEU A 91 0.21 -5.98 -16.54
CA LEU A 91 1.39 -5.15 -16.78
C LEU A 91 1.11 -4.04 -17.79
N ARG A 92 0.57 -4.37 -18.97
CA ARG A 92 0.22 -3.40 -20.01
C ARG A 92 -0.81 -2.38 -19.53
N SER A 93 -1.83 -2.83 -18.80
CA SER A 93 -2.85 -1.93 -18.23
C SER A 93 -2.24 -0.95 -17.22
N HIS A 94 -1.31 -1.42 -16.39
CA HIS A 94 -0.66 -0.58 -15.38
C HIS A 94 0.33 0.40 -16.02
N ILE A 95 1.11 -0.03 -17.02
CA ILE A 95 1.94 0.88 -17.83
C ILE A 95 1.08 1.97 -18.45
N ARG A 96 -0.04 1.61 -19.08
CA ARG A 96 -0.97 2.58 -19.67
C ARG A 96 -1.48 3.58 -18.64
N LYS A 97 -1.85 3.12 -17.45
CA LYS A 97 -2.33 4.02 -16.38
C LYS A 97 -1.22 4.95 -15.89
N LEU A 98 0.02 4.47 -15.75
CA LEU A 98 1.18 5.30 -15.40
C LEU A 98 1.43 6.39 -16.46
N VAL A 99 1.26 6.06 -17.75
CA VAL A 99 1.33 7.03 -18.84
C VAL A 99 0.19 8.04 -18.78
N GLU A 100 -1.04 7.58 -18.58
CA GLU A 100 -2.25 8.42 -18.49
C GLU A 100 -2.13 9.49 -17.39
N VAL A 101 -1.58 9.13 -16.24
CA VAL A 101 -1.40 10.07 -15.12
C VAL A 101 -0.09 10.88 -15.22
N GLY A 102 0.72 10.66 -16.26
CA GLY A 102 1.93 11.41 -16.54
C GLY A 102 3.16 11.00 -15.73
N LEU A 103 3.16 9.83 -15.11
CA LEU A 103 4.33 9.28 -14.40
C LEU A 103 5.30 8.55 -15.33
N LEU A 104 4.88 8.23 -16.55
CA LEU A 104 5.70 7.45 -17.49
C LEU A 104 5.48 7.93 -18.93
N SER A 105 6.55 7.97 -19.71
CA SER A 105 6.47 8.00 -21.18
C SER A 105 7.01 6.69 -21.76
N VAL A 106 6.39 6.22 -22.85
CA VAL A 106 6.84 5.03 -23.59
C VAL A 106 7.25 5.44 -25.00
N GLN A 107 8.46 5.09 -25.40
CA GLN A 107 8.99 5.29 -26.74
C GLN A 107 9.20 3.92 -27.40
N THR A 108 8.89 3.80 -28.69
CA THR A 108 8.93 2.53 -29.44
C THR A 108 9.94 2.51 -30.60
N ALA A 109 10.47 3.67 -30.99
CA ALA A 109 11.16 3.82 -32.28
C ALA A 109 12.68 3.51 -32.25
N ASN A 110 13.33 3.51 -31.08
CA ASN A 110 14.79 3.68 -31.02
C ASN A 110 15.59 2.42 -30.61
N THR A 111 14.96 1.27 -30.38
CA THR A 111 15.68 0.09 -29.83
C THR A 111 15.10 -1.25 -30.31
N GLY A 112 15.16 -1.53 -31.61
CA GLY A 112 14.90 -2.87 -32.15
C GLY A 112 13.57 -3.50 -31.73
N ASN A 113 12.47 -2.73 -31.77
CA ASN A 113 11.11 -3.09 -31.33
C ASN A 113 10.87 -3.23 -29.82
N ASN A 114 11.85 -2.95 -28.96
CA ASN A 114 11.62 -2.86 -27.51
C ASN A 114 11.06 -1.48 -27.10
N HIS A 115 10.28 -1.49 -26.02
CA HIS A 115 9.84 -0.26 -25.37
C HIS A 115 10.96 0.36 -24.55
N CYS A 116 11.13 1.67 -24.71
CA CYS A 116 11.92 2.51 -23.82
C CYS A 116 10.96 3.28 -22.92
N TYR A 117 11.26 3.32 -21.63
CA TYR A 117 10.44 3.93 -20.60
C TYR A 117 11.18 5.11 -19.98
N VAL A 118 10.52 6.26 -19.94
CA VAL A 118 11.03 7.45 -19.25
C VAL A 118 10.15 7.69 -18.03
N PRO A 119 10.65 7.43 -16.81
CA PRO A 119 9.95 7.80 -15.59
C PRO A 119 9.99 9.32 -15.40
N HIS A 120 8.86 9.90 -15.01
CA HIS A 120 8.76 11.32 -14.67
C HIS A 120 8.64 11.50 -13.16
N GLU A 121 9.11 12.64 -12.68
CA GLU A 121 8.98 13.02 -11.28
C GLU A 121 7.50 13.15 -10.90
N PRO A 122 7.04 12.53 -9.81
CA PRO A 122 5.67 12.70 -9.35
C PRO A 122 5.41 14.14 -8.89
N LEU A 123 4.18 14.60 -9.06
CA LEU A 123 3.79 15.96 -8.71
C LEU A 123 3.69 16.14 -7.19
N MET A 124 4.06 17.32 -6.73
CA MET A 124 3.78 17.78 -5.38
C MET A 124 2.26 17.88 -5.16
N GLN A 125 1.81 17.79 -3.93
CA GLN A 125 0.39 17.63 -3.60
C GLN A 125 -0.50 18.75 -4.18
N GLU A 126 -0.05 20.00 -4.09
CA GLU A 126 -0.79 21.16 -4.59
C GLU A 126 -0.96 21.10 -6.12
N GLU A 127 0.12 20.87 -6.85
CA GLU A 127 0.14 20.75 -8.31
C GLU A 127 -0.69 19.54 -8.77
N PHE A 128 -0.57 18.44 -8.03
CA PHE A 128 -1.31 17.22 -8.28
C PHE A 128 -2.82 17.46 -8.19
N PHE A 129 -3.30 18.09 -7.12
CA PHE A 129 -4.74 18.37 -6.98
C PHE A 129 -5.25 19.43 -7.95
N LYS A 130 -4.39 20.37 -8.36
CA LYS A 130 -4.72 21.30 -9.44
C LYS A 130 -4.90 20.58 -10.77
N LYS A 131 -4.02 19.60 -11.08
CA LYS A 131 -4.09 18.79 -12.30
C LYS A 131 -5.22 17.76 -12.28
N PHE A 132 -5.49 17.17 -11.13
CA PHE A 132 -6.50 16.13 -10.93
C PHE A 132 -7.54 16.51 -9.85
N PRO A 133 -8.50 17.41 -10.16
CA PRO A 133 -9.52 17.81 -9.20
C PRO A 133 -10.40 16.64 -8.69
N CYS A 134 -10.57 15.59 -9.51
CA CYS A 134 -11.25 14.37 -9.10
C CYS A 134 -10.56 13.69 -7.91
N ALA A 135 -9.23 13.62 -7.92
CA ALA A 135 -8.44 13.04 -6.86
C ALA A 135 -8.57 13.85 -5.56
N LYS A 136 -8.65 15.18 -5.65
CA LYS A 136 -8.92 16.04 -4.49
C LYS A 136 -10.25 15.71 -3.83
N ARG A 137 -11.32 15.57 -4.61
CA ARG A 137 -12.64 15.18 -4.08
C ARG A 137 -12.61 13.83 -3.35
N ASN A 138 -11.89 12.86 -3.92
CA ASN A 138 -11.72 11.54 -3.31
C ASN A 138 -10.95 11.63 -1.98
N TYR A 139 -9.86 12.40 -1.95
CA TYR A 139 -9.08 12.69 -0.75
C TYR A 139 -9.94 13.34 0.34
N ASP A 140 -10.61 14.45 0.04
CA ASP A 140 -11.41 15.21 1.01
C ASP A 140 -12.52 14.34 1.61
N LYS A 141 -13.20 13.55 0.76
CA LYS A 141 -14.22 12.58 1.20
C LYS A 141 -13.64 11.55 2.16
N LYS A 142 -12.46 11.00 1.87
CA LYS A 142 -11.80 10.00 2.71
C LYS A 142 -11.33 10.59 4.03
N MET A 143 -10.72 11.77 4.02
CA MET A 143 -10.25 12.44 5.23
C MET A 143 -11.40 12.75 6.18
N LYS A 144 -12.52 13.28 5.67
CA LYS A 144 -13.73 13.50 6.48
C LYS A 144 -14.27 12.21 7.10
N TRP A 145 -14.23 11.11 6.35
CA TRP A 145 -14.64 9.80 6.88
C TRP A 145 -13.71 9.30 7.98
N ILE A 146 -12.40 9.46 7.83
CA ILE A 146 -11.40 9.08 8.83
C ILE A 146 -11.63 9.88 10.11
N GLU A 147 -11.74 11.20 10.01
CA GLU A 147 -11.94 12.10 11.15
C GLU A 147 -13.19 11.75 11.97
N VAL A 148 -14.31 11.49 11.29
CA VAL A 148 -15.56 11.07 11.97
C VAL A 148 -15.38 9.73 12.69
N ARG A 149 -14.60 8.81 12.11
CA ARG A 149 -14.39 7.49 12.68
C ARG A 149 -13.42 7.51 13.85
N GLU A 150 -12.32 8.24 13.72
CA GLU A 150 -11.33 8.45 14.79
C GLU A 150 -11.99 9.08 16.02
N ARG A 151 -12.82 10.11 15.83
CA ARG A 151 -13.60 10.73 16.92
C ARG A 151 -14.47 9.71 17.67
N LYS A 152 -15.14 8.81 16.93
CA LYS A 152 -15.99 7.76 17.53
C LYS A 152 -15.16 6.72 18.27
N ASP A 153 -14.04 6.30 17.70
CA ASP A 153 -13.18 5.28 18.29
C ASP A 153 -12.48 5.81 19.55
N HIS A 154 -12.01 7.07 19.56
CA HIS A 154 -11.48 7.73 20.75
C HIS A 154 -12.54 7.91 21.85
N GLY A 155 -13.79 8.20 21.47
CA GLY A 155 -14.91 8.24 22.42
C GLY A 155 -15.14 6.90 23.11
N LYS A 156 -15.20 5.81 22.35
CA LYS A 156 -15.34 4.44 22.89
C LYS A 156 -14.16 4.04 23.77
N LEU A 157 -12.93 4.42 23.40
CA LEU A 157 -11.75 4.14 24.19
C LEU A 157 -11.81 4.85 25.56
N ARG A 158 -12.28 6.10 25.58
CA ARG A 158 -12.51 6.84 26.82
C ARG A 158 -13.57 6.16 27.69
N GLU A 159 -14.72 5.80 27.13
CA GLU A 159 -15.77 5.07 27.86
C GLU A 159 -15.27 3.73 28.43
N LEU A 160 -14.39 3.03 27.69
CA LEU A 160 -13.77 1.79 28.13
C LEU A 160 -12.82 2.03 29.30
N HIS A 161 -11.97 3.06 29.25
CA HIS A 161 -11.11 3.45 30.36
C HIS A 161 -11.90 3.86 31.60
N ASP A 162 -12.98 4.63 31.44
CA ASP A 162 -13.85 5.04 32.54
C ASP A 162 -14.50 3.81 33.20
N LYS A 163 -15.01 2.85 32.41
CA LYS A 163 -15.56 1.59 32.94
C LYS A 163 -14.52 0.76 33.68
N PHE A 164 -13.30 0.64 33.17
CA PHE A 164 -12.23 -0.07 33.86
C PHE A 164 -11.83 0.63 35.17
N GLY A 165 -11.80 1.97 35.18
CA GLY A 165 -11.57 2.76 36.38
C GLY A 165 -12.66 2.58 37.44
N GLU A 166 -13.94 2.60 37.05
CA GLU A 166 -15.06 2.38 37.97
C GLU A 166 -15.10 0.95 38.52
N VAL A 167 -14.77 -0.06 37.70
CA VAL A 167 -14.62 -1.45 38.18
C VAL A 167 -13.46 -1.59 39.17
N ALA A 168 -12.35 -0.89 38.93
CA ALA A 168 -11.21 -0.89 39.85
C ALA A 168 -11.57 -0.22 41.20
N LYS A 169 -12.29 0.90 41.17
CA LYS A 169 -12.79 1.58 42.40
C LYS A 169 -13.76 0.70 43.20
N ARG A 170 -14.70 0.02 42.53
CA ARG A 170 -15.64 -0.89 43.21
C ARG A 170 -14.93 -2.05 43.89
N LYS A 171 -13.98 -2.69 43.20
CA LYS A 171 -13.15 -3.75 43.79
C LYS A 171 -12.33 -3.27 44.98
N ALA A 172 -11.81 -2.04 44.94
CA ALA A 172 -11.07 -1.46 46.06
C ALA A 172 -11.97 -1.14 47.27
N ALA A 173 -13.21 -0.69 47.04
CA ALA A 173 -14.19 -0.45 48.10
C ALA A 173 -14.68 -1.75 48.75
N GLU A 174 -14.94 -2.79 47.95
CA GLU A 174 -15.32 -4.14 48.45
C GLU A 174 -14.19 -4.79 49.27
N SER A 175 -12.92 -4.43 49.05
CA SER A 175 -11.79 -4.90 49.88
C SER A 175 -11.56 -4.11 51.18
N HIS A 176 -12.33 -3.04 51.42
CA HIS A 176 -12.22 -2.19 52.61
C HIS A 176 -13.42 -2.28 53.57
N GLU A 177 -14.47 -3.02 53.21
CA GLU A 177 -15.56 -3.38 54.12
C GLU A 177 -15.30 -4.78 54.72
N ASP A 178 -14.42 -4.84 55.72
CA ASP A 178 -14.39 -5.95 56.68
C ASP A 178 -14.03 -5.39 58.08
N PRO A 179 -15.00 -4.85 58.84
CA PRO A 179 -14.78 -4.42 60.21
C PRO A 179 -15.11 -5.56 61.19
N GLU A 180 -14.12 -5.89 62.02
CA GLU A 180 -14.25 -6.50 63.35
C GLU A 180 -15.34 -7.57 63.55
N GLU A 181 -14.94 -8.84 63.57
CA GLU A 181 -15.42 -9.78 64.58
C GLU A 181 -14.48 -10.99 64.67
N LEU A 182 -13.71 -11.07 65.77
CA LEU A 182 -13.67 -12.23 66.66
C LEU A 182 -12.59 -12.01 67.74
N SER A 183 -13.08 -11.59 68.89
CA SER A 183 -12.44 -11.71 70.19
C SER A 183 -11.85 -13.10 70.43
N PHE A 184 -10.65 -13.18 71.01
CA PHE A 184 -10.28 -14.18 72.01
C PHE A 184 -9.22 -13.61 72.95
#